data_AF-A0A6G1SGW3-F1
#
_entry.id   AF-A0A6G1SGW3-F1
#
_cell.length_a   1.000
_cell.length_b   1.000
_cell.length_c   1.000
_cell.angle_alpha   90.00
_cell.angle_beta   90.00
_cell.angle_gamma   90.00
#
_symmetry.space_group_name_H-M   'P 1'
#
loop_
_entity.id
_entity.type
_entity.pdbx_description
1 polymer ?
#
loop_
_entity_poly.entity_id
_entity_poly.type
_entity_poly.pdbx_seq_one_letter_code
_entity_poly.pdbx_strand_id
1 'polypeptide(L)'
;MPSTFLKIENALKRANEFIDVGKRNSALETLCDAIRAKRHRTWQRVHEEIMFKYLELAVDLRKSYIAKEGIFQYKLICQQTNIKSFEDVVRRYIDLAEEKAEWAKNRAASRTTDDVDDLYVVQT
;
A
#
# COMPACT_ATOMS: atom_id res chain seq x y z
N MET A 1 16.74 4.45 -14.54
CA MET A 1 17.81 4.68 -13.53
C MET A 1 17.12 4.83 -12.19
N PRO A 2 17.61 4.19 -11.10
CA PRO A 2 17.00 4.36 -9.79
C PRO A 2 17.09 5.83 -9.37
N SER A 3 15.96 6.45 -9.04
CA SER A 3 15.90 7.87 -8.70
C SER A 3 16.35 8.04 -7.25
N THR A 4 17.66 8.19 -7.03
CA THR A 4 18.22 8.35 -5.69
C THR A 4 17.83 9.71 -5.11
N PHE A 5 16.88 9.73 -4.18
CA PHE A 5 16.48 10.95 -3.49
C PHE A 5 17.56 11.43 -2.51
N LEU A 6 17.93 12.72 -2.57
CA LEU A 6 18.81 13.35 -1.59
C LEU A 6 18.17 13.40 -0.19
N LYS A 7 16.87 13.69 -0.12
CA LYS A 7 16.06 13.68 1.10
C LYS A 7 14.87 12.73 0.93
N ILE A 8 14.63 11.88 1.92
CA ILE A 8 13.58 10.87 1.86
C ILE A 8 12.16 11.47 1.77
N GLU A 9 11.95 12.65 2.34
CA GLU A 9 10.72 13.46 2.24
C GLU A 9 10.30 13.74 0.79
N ASN A 10 11.26 13.92 -0.11
CA ASN A 10 10.99 14.21 -1.52
C ASN A 10 10.36 13.01 -2.24
N ALA A 11 10.60 11.77 -1.75
CA ALA A 11 9.98 10.58 -2.32
C ALA A 11 8.49 10.55 -2.03
N LEU A 12 8.08 10.89 -0.81
CA LEU A 12 6.67 10.94 -0.43
C LEU A 12 5.92 12.01 -1.24
N LYS A 13 6.50 13.22 -1.36
CA LYS A 13 5.91 14.29 -2.17
C LYS A 13 5.73 13.87 -3.63
N ARG A 14 6.76 13.30 -4.25
CA ARG A 14 6.70 12.83 -5.64
C ARG A 14 5.71 11.68 -5.84
N ALA A 15 5.58 10.78 -4.86
CA ALA A 15 4.59 9.72 -4.92
C ALA A 15 3.16 10.29 -4.91
N ASN A 16 2.89 11.29 -4.07
CA ASN A 16 1.59 11.97 -4.06
C ASN A 16 1.31 12.68 -5.40
N GLU A 17 2.29 13.39 -5.97
CA GLU A 17 2.15 14.00 -7.31
C GLU A 17 1.78 12.95 -8.38
N PHE A 18 2.36 11.75 -8.32
CA PHE A 18 1.99 10.65 -9.22
C PHE A 18 0.57 10.11 -8.96
N ILE A 19 0.13 10.06 -7.70
CA ILE A 19 -1.22 9.64 -7.34
C ILE A 19 -2.26 10.63 -7.89
N ASP A 20 -1.99 11.93 -7.77
CA ASP A 20 -2.89 13.00 -8.24
C ASP A 20 -3.14 12.93 -9.74
N VAL A 21 -2.13 12.53 -10.53
CA VAL A 21 -2.26 12.29 -11.98
C VAL A 21 -2.67 10.85 -12.34
N GLY A 22 -3.06 10.04 -11.36
CA GLY A 22 -3.54 8.67 -11.54
C GLY A 22 -2.46 7.61 -11.81
N LYS A 23 -1.17 7.98 -11.79
CA LYS A 23 -0.02 7.09 -12.03
C LYS A 23 0.40 6.31 -10.78
N ARG A 24 -0.52 5.52 -10.22
CA ARG A 24 -0.29 4.73 -8.99
C ARG A 24 0.92 3.78 -9.06
N ASN A 25 1.21 3.19 -10.22
CA ASN A 25 2.40 2.33 -10.38
C ASN A 25 3.72 3.10 -10.21
N SER A 26 3.81 4.30 -10.79
CA SER A 26 4.99 5.16 -10.67
C SER A 26 5.16 5.71 -9.25
N ALA A 27 4.05 5.98 -8.56
CA ALA A 27 4.07 6.32 -7.14
C ALA A 27 4.67 5.17 -6.29
N LEU A 28 4.21 3.94 -6.52
CA LEU A 28 4.70 2.76 -5.80
C LEU A 28 6.20 2.50 -6.07
N GLU A 29 6.65 2.62 -7.31
CA GLU A 29 8.06 2.48 -7.68
C GLU A 29 8.94 3.53 -6.99
N THR A 30 8.47 4.78 -6.97
CA THR A 30 9.14 5.90 -6.29
C THR A 30 9.36 5.61 -4.80
N LEU A 31 8.34 5.11 -4.10
CA LEU A 31 8.43 4.75 -2.69
C LEU A 31 9.30 3.49 -2.47
N CYS A 32 9.28 2.53 -3.41
CA CYS A 32 10.14 1.34 -3.35
C CYS A 32 11.63 1.72 -3.40
N ASP A 33 11.99 2.62 -4.32
CA ASP A 33 13.36 3.14 -4.45
C ASP A 33 13.82 3.84 -3.16
N ALA A 34 12.92 4.60 -2.52
CA ALA A 34 13.21 5.30 -1.27
C ALA A 34 13.51 4.34 -0.11
N ILE A 35 12.71 3.28 0.05
CA ILE A 35 12.91 2.26 1.11
C ILE A 35 14.13 1.37 0.83
N ARG A 36 14.45 1.10 -0.44
CA ARG A 36 15.63 0.29 -0.81
C ARG A 36 16.95 1.07 -0.69
N ALA A 37 16.90 2.40 -0.72
CA ALA A 37 18.10 3.23 -0.71
C ALA A 37 18.95 3.03 0.56
N LYS A 38 20.17 2.50 0.38
CA LYS A 38 21.11 2.24 1.49
C LYS A 38 21.52 3.48 2.29
N ARG A 39 21.37 4.68 1.71
CA ARG A 39 21.74 5.96 2.33
C ARG A 39 20.81 6.34 3.50
N HIS A 40 19.59 5.82 3.53
CA HIS A 40 18.55 6.19 4.50
C HIS A 40 18.14 4.99 5.36
N ARG A 41 19.12 4.33 6.01
CA ARG A 41 18.86 3.16 6.87
C ARG A 41 18.65 3.49 8.36
N THR A 42 18.73 4.76 8.72
CA THR A 42 18.37 5.22 10.07
C THR A 42 16.91 5.61 10.06
N TRP A 43 16.10 4.97 10.90
CA TRP A 43 14.67 5.27 11.00
C TRP A 43 14.42 6.75 11.30
N GLN A 44 13.40 7.29 10.65
CA GLN A 44 12.84 8.63 10.87
C GLN A 44 11.34 8.51 10.69
N ARG A 45 10.57 9.41 11.32
CA ARG A 45 9.10 9.43 11.22
C ARG A 45 8.58 9.39 9.78
N VAL A 46 9.27 10.03 8.85
CA VAL A 46 8.91 10.04 7.42
C VAL A 46 8.95 8.64 6.78
N HIS A 47 9.78 7.71 7.29
CA HIS A 47 9.80 6.34 6.76
C HIS A 47 8.49 5.60 7.06
N GLU A 48 7.89 5.86 8.22
CA GLU A 48 6.61 5.27 8.61
C GLU A 48 5.49 5.77 7.69
N GLU A 49 5.44 7.08 7.45
CA GLU A 49 4.48 7.70 6.51
C GLU A 49 4.64 7.14 5.09
N ILE A 50 5.88 6.97 4.62
CA ILE A 50 6.20 6.32 3.35
C ILE A 50 5.69 4.88 3.33
N MET A 51 5.90 4.12 4.40
CA MET A 51 5.47 2.72 4.44
C MET A 51 3.96 2.56 4.46
N PHE A 52 3.22 3.42 5.18
CA PHE A 52 1.76 3.40 5.13
C PHE A 52 1.25 3.64 3.71
N LYS A 53 1.76 4.68 3.03
CA LYS A 53 1.35 4.97 1.65
C LYS A 53 1.78 3.88 0.67
N TYR A 54 2.98 3.32 0.86
CA TYR A 54 3.51 2.23 0.04
C TYR A 54 2.64 0.98 0.11
N LEU A 55 2.22 0.58 1.32
CA LEU A 55 1.40 -0.61 1.53
C LEU A 55 -0.03 -0.42 1.05
N GLU A 56 -0.61 0.76 1.24
CA GLU A 56 -1.91 1.15 0.67
C GLU A 56 -1.90 0.96 -0.86
N LEU A 57 -0.90 1.51 -1.54
CA LEU A 57 -0.74 1.33 -3.00
C LEU A 57 -0.50 -0.13 -3.39
N ALA A 58 0.27 -0.88 -2.60
CA ALA A 58 0.55 -2.28 -2.90
C ALA A 58 -0.71 -3.17 -2.78
N VAL A 59 -1.57 -2.91 -1.79
CA VAL A 59 -2.88 -3.60 -1.64
C VAL A 59 -3.81 -3.23 -2.78
N ASP A 60 -3.92 -1.94 -3.11
CA ASP A 60 -4.77 -1.46 -4.21
C ASP A 60 -4.37 -2.05 -5.57
N LEU A 61 -3.06 -2.15 -5.82
CA LEU A 61 -2.52 -2.71 -7.05
C LEU A 61 -2.39 -4.24 -7.00
N ARG A 62 -2.78 -4.89 -5.89
CA ARG A 62 -2.66 -6.34 -5.64
C ARG A 62 -1.25 -6.88 -5.82
N LYS A 63 -0.23 -6.10 -5.45
CA LYS A 63 1.20 -6.43 -5.58
C LYS A 63 1.76 -6.97 -4.26
N SER A 64 1.29 -8.14 -3.84
CA SER A 64 1.69 -8.79 -2.57
C SER A 64 3.20 -9.07 -2.45
N TYR A 65 3.84 -9.46 -3.56
CA TYR A 65 5.30 -9.67 -3.60
C TYR A 65 6.07 -8.37 -3.28
N ILE A 66 5.61 -7.24 -3.81
CA ILE A 66 6.21 -5.92 -3.56
C ILE A 66 6.02 -5.54 -2.10
N ALA A 67 4.81 -5.71 -1.54
CA ALA A 67 4.55 -5.48 -0.12
C ALA A 67 5.48 -6.31 0.79
N LYS A 68 5.62 -7.62 0.52
CA LYS A 68 6.52 -8.50 1.27
C LYS A 68 7.96 -7.99 1.28
N GLU A 69 8.50 -7.65 0.10
CA GLU A 69 9.88 -7.15 0.00
C GLU A 69 10.04 -5.82 0.73
N GLY A 70 9.09 -4.89 0.59
CA GLY A 70 9.10 -3.61 1.28
C GLY A 70 9.07 -3.74 2.80
N ILE A 71 8.23 -4.64 3.34
CA ILE A 71 8.15 -4.93 4.78
C ILE A 71 9.48 -5.49 5.28
N PHE A 72 10.12 -6.39 4.53
CA PHE A 72 11.42 -6.93 4.90
C PHE A 72 12.49 -5.83 4.98
N GLN A 73 12.56 -4.94 3.97
CA GLN A 73 13.48 -3.82 4.01
C GLN A 73 13.18 -2.87 5.18
N TYR A 74 11.90 -2.58 5.45
CA TYR A 74 11.51 -1.70 6.55
C TYR A 74 11.85 -2.28 7.93
N LYS A 75 11.71 -3.60 8.11
CA LYS A 75 12.17 -4.31 9.31
C LYS A 75 13.64 -3.99 9.61
N LEU A 76 14.49 -4.03 8.59
CA LEU A 76 15.93 -3.77 8.74
C LEU A 76 16.21 -2.32 9.16
N ILE A 77 15.40 -1.36 8.72
CA ILE A 77 15.52 0.07 9.09
C ILE A 77 15.11 0.29 10.56
N CYS A 78 14.04 -0.38 11.00
CA CYS A 78 13.45 -0.19 12.33
C CYS A 78 14.14 -0.99 13.44
N GLN A 79 14.84 -2.09 13.09
CA GLN A 79 15.29 -3.12 14.04
C GLN A 79 16.05 -2.56 15.25
N GLN A 80 16.92 -1.57 15.06
CA GLN A 80 17.79 -1.04 16.11
C GLN A 80 17.21 0.20 16.83
N THR A 81 16.19 0.83 16.26
CA THR A 81 15.78 2.19 16.64
C THR A 81 14.33 2.26 17.09
N ASN A 82 13.41 1.68 16.31
CA ASN A 82 11.98 1.78 16.60
C ASN A 82 11.21 0.56 16.07
N ILE A 83 11.29 -0.55 16.82
CA ILE A 83 10.55 -1.78 16.49
C ILE A 83 9.03 -1.62 16.59
N LYS A 84 8.53 -0.65 17.38
CA LYS A 84 7.09 -0.37 17.49
C LYS A 84 6.53 0.15 16.17
N SER A 85 7.26 1.04 15.50
CA SER A 85 6.89 1.51 14.16
C SER A 85 6.77 0.37 13.14
N PHE A 86 7.63 -0.65 13.23
CA PHE A 86 7.50 -1.85 12.40
C PHE A 86 6.22 -2.63 12.69
N GLU A 87 5.89 -2.82 13.96
CA GLU A 87 4.65 -3.48 14.40
C GLU A 87 3.40 -2.74 13.88
N ASP A 88 3.36 -1.42 14.02
CA ASP A 88 2.23 -0.60 13.58
C ASP A 88 2.04 -0.65 12.05
N VAL A 89 3.14 -0.62 11.30
CA VAL A 89 3.12 -0.77 9.83
C VAL A 89 2.60 -2.14 9.40
N VAL A 90 3.01 -3.22 10.08
CA VAL A 90 2.54 -4.58 9.76
C VAL A 90 1.07 -4.76 10.12
N ARG A 91 0.64 -4.26 11.28
CA ARG A 91 -0.78 -4.29 11.69
C ARG A 91 -1.65 -3.56 10.66
N ARG A 92 -1.24 -2.34 10.28
CA ARG A 92 -1.98 -1.56 9.28
C ARG A 92 -2.06 -2.25 7.92
N TYR A 93 -1.03 -2.98 7.50
CA TYR A 93 -1.07 -3.76 6.25
C TYR A 93 -2.15 -4.84 6.28
N ILE A 94 -2.27 -5.57 7.39
CA ILE A 94 -3.28 -6.62 7.57
C ILE A 94 -4.66 -6.00 7.54
N ASP A 95 -4.88 -4.92 8.31
CA ASP A 95 -6.17 -4.21 8.34
C ASP A 95 -6.59 -3.75 6.93
N LEU A 96 -5.68 -3.17 6.15
CA LEU A 96 -5.94 -2.74 4.77
C LEU A 96 -6.29 -3.91 3.85
N ALA A 97 -5.61 -5.04 4.00
CA ALA A 97 -5.86 -6.23 3.19
C ALA A 97 -7.23 -6.85 3.51
N GLU A 98 -7.59 -6.92 4.80
CA GLU A 98 -8.89 -7.40 5.26
C GLU A 98 -10.03 -6.48 4.81
N GLU A 99 -9.88 -5.16 5.00
CA GLU A 99 -10.85 -4.16 4.53
C GLU A 99 -11.08 -4.28 3.02
N LYS A 100 -10.01 -4.45 2.23
CA LYS A 100 -10.12 -4.61 0.78
C LYS A 100 -10.80 -5.93 0.39
N ALA A 101 -10.53 -7.01 1.11
CA ALA A 101 -11.16 -8.31 0.89
C ALA A 101 -12.65 -8.27 1.20
N GLU A 102 -13.04 -7.67 2.32
CA GLU A 102 -14.44 -7.53 2.72
C GLU A 102 -15.20 -6.61 1.75
N TRP A 103 -14.59 -5.49 1.33
CA TRP A 103 -15.18 -4.64 0.30
C TRP A 103 -15.41 -5.39 -1.03
N ALA A 104 -14.46 -6.20 -1.46
CA ALA A 104 -14.59 -7.01 -2.67
C ALA A 104 -15.70 -8.08 -2.53
N LYS A 105 -15.80 -8.71 -1.36
CA LYS A 105 -16.84 -9.70 -1.04
C LYS A 105 -18.24 -9.07 -1.03
N ASN A 106 -18.41 -7.94 -0.38
CA ASN A 106 -19.69 -7.22 -0.31
C ASN A 106 -20.13 -6.74 -1.69
N ARG A 107 -19.18 -6.24 -2.50
CA ARG A 107 -19.46 -5.84 -3.88
C ARG A 107 -19.84 -7.03 -4.78
N ALA A 108 -19.27 -8.20 -4.53
CA ALA A 108 -19.66 -9.42 -5.24
C ALA A 108 -21.06 -9.90 -4.80
N ALA A 109 -21.36 -9.86 -3.50
CA ALA A 109 -22.66 -10.24 -2.96
C ALA A 109 -23.80 -9.32 -3.46
N SER A 110 -23.59 -8.00 -3.47
CA SER A 110 -24.59 -7.05 -3.97
C SER A 110 -24.86 -7.22 -5.47
N ARG A 111 -23.83 -7.54 -6.26
CA ARG A 111 -24.01 -7.78 -7.69
C ARG A 111 -24.87 -9.02 -7.96
N THR A 112 -24.69 -10.07 -7.16
CA THR A 112 -25.51 -11.28 -7.28
C THR A 112 -26.98 -11.05 -6.90
N THR A 113 -27.29 -10.14 -5.97
CA THR A 113 -28.69 -9.86 -5.62
C THR A 113 -29.42 -9.05 -6.68
N ASP A 114 -28.75 -8.09 -7.32
CA ASP A 114 -29.35 -7.26 -8.39
C ASP A 114 -29.69 -8.08 -9.65
N ASP A 115 -28.89 -9.11 -9.98
CA ASP A 115 -29.12 -9.98 -11.14
C ASP A 115 -30.22 -11.06 -10.90
N VAL A 116 -30.62 -11.32 -9.65
CA VAL A 116 -31.62 -12.38 -9.30
C VAL A 116 -33.04 -11.83 -9.14
N ASP A 117 -33.20 -10.54 -8.82
CA ASP A 117 -34.52 -9.91 -8.64
C ASP A 117 -35.25 -9.67 -9.99
N ASP A 118 -34.52 -9.67 -11.11
CA ASP A 118 -35.08 -9.51 -12.47
C ASP A 118 -35.76 -10.78 -13.01
N LEU A 119 -35.69 -11.91 -12.29
CA LEU A 119 -36.23 -13.22 -12.74
C LEU A 119 -37.61 -13.59 -12.17
N TYR A 120 -38.23 -12.76 -11.34
CA TYR A 120 -39.62 -12.97 -10.86
C TYR A 120 -40.64 -12.29 -11.79
N VAL A 121 -40.68 -12.70 -13.05
CA VAL A 121 -41.91 -12.51 -13.87
C VAL A 121 -42.90 -13.59 -13.42
N VAL A 122 -43.76 -13.21 -12.46
CA VAL A 122 -44.96 -13.96 -12.11
C VAL A 122 -45.85 -14.08 -13.36
N GLN A 123 -45.89 -15.26 -13.97
CA GLN A 123 -46.99 -15.62 -14.86
C GLN A 123 -48.10 -16.26 -14.03
N THR A 124 -49.24 -15.55 -14.00
CA THR A 124 -50.55 -16.00 -13.51
C THR A 124 -51.20 -16.92 -14.52
#